data_AF-A0A4R5TPX0-F1
#
_entry.id   AF-A0A4R5TPX0-F1
#
_cell.length_a   1.000
_cell.length_b   1.000
_cell.length_c   1.000
_cell.angle_alpha   90.00
_cell.angle_beta   90.00
_cell.angle_gamma   90.00
#
_symmetry.space_group_name_H-M   'P 1'
#
loop_
_entity.id
_entity.type
_entity.pdbx_description
1 polymer ?
#
loop_
_entity_poly.entity_id
_entity_poly.type
_entity_poly.pdbx_seq_one_letter_code
_entity_poly.pdbx_strand_id
1 'polypeptide(L)'
;MPPAALTKLLAMSAVQLPGEEPVTILPMLVLVAALRRPGVSAWLAIGIAWIATALMFGALHLPTYLWHPGQALLVIGAARLVLTGVYLLTRNLWASTLAHVVDDWTLMAIAVGMSRTGIG
;
A
#
# COMPACT_ATOMS: atom_id res chain seq x y z
N MET A 1 -8.96 9.36 21.14
CA MET A 1 -8.68 7.91 21.31
C MET A 1 -7.94 7.67 22.63
N PRO A 2 -8.38 6.72 23.48
CA PRO A 2 -7.68 6.36 24.71
C PRO A 2 -6.32 5.68 24.43
N PRO A 3 -5.30 5.82 25.29
CA PRO A 3 -3.96 5.30 25.04
C PRO A 3 -3.90 3.80 24.71
N ALA A 4 -4.67 2.97 25.44
CA ALA A 4 -4.71 1.53 25.21
C ALA A 4 -5.20 1.14 23.79
N ALA A 5 -6.15 1.91 23.23
CA ALA A 5 -6.64 1.68 21.88
C ALA A 5 -5.57 2.02 20.83
N LEU A 6 -4.80 3.10 21.05
CA LEU A 6 -3.69 3.48 20.19
C LEU A 6 -2.58 2.41 20.21
N THR A 7 -2.21 1.92 21.39
CA THR A 7 -1.22 0.85 21.52
C THR A 7 -1.65 -0.42 20.78
N LYS A 8 -2.92 -0.83 20.93
CA LYS A 8 -3.46 -1.98 20.20
C LYS A 8 -3.41 -1.76 18.68
N LEU A 9 -3.79 -0.58 18.22
CA LEU A 9 -3.78 -0.23 16.80
C LEU A 9 -2.38 -0.31 16.20
N LEU A 10 -1.38 0.28 16.86
CA LEU A 10 0.02 0.25 16.42
C LEU A 10 0.60 -1.17 16.46
N ALA A 11 0.27 -1.96 17.48
CA ALA A 11 0.75 -3.34 17.58
C ALA A 11 0.17 -4.23 16.47
N MET A 12 -1.12 -4.06 16.15
CA MET A 12 -1.76 -4.80 15.07
C MET A 12 -1.22 -4.38 13.70
N SER A 13 -1.06 -3.07 13.46
CA SER A 13 -0.55 -2.58 12.18
C SER A 13 0.92 -2.96 11.95
N ALA A 14 1.74 -3.05 13.02
CA ALA A 14 3.11 -3.55 12.92
C ALA A 14 3.21 -4.98 12.34
N VAL A 15 2.16 -5.79 12.50
CA VAL A 15 2.08 -7.16 11.94
C VAL A 15 1.37 -7.17 10.59
N GLN A 16 0.30 -6.37 10.43
CA GLN A 16 -0.47 -6.26 9.20
C GLN A 16 0.37 -5.73 8.03
N LEU A 17 1.11 -4.62 8.23
CA LEU A 17 1.78 -3.90 7.16
C LEU A 17 2.87 -4.73 6.45
N PRO A 18 3.73 -5.50 7.14
CA PRO A 18 4.62 -6.46 6.49
C PRO A 18 3.86 -7.54 5.68
N GLY A 19 2.66 -7.91 6.09
CA GLY A 19 1.81 -8.89 5.39
C GLY A 19 1.21 -8.34 4.08
N GLU A 20 1.01 -7.03 3.98
CA GLU A 20 0.46 -6.39 2.78
C GLU A 20 1.45 -6.28 1.62
N GLU A 21 2.75 -6.21 1.93
CA GLU A 21 3.80 -6.12 0.91
C GLU A 21 3.82 -7.36 0.00
N PRO A 22 3.86 -8.62 0.50
CA PRO A 22 3.71 -9.80 -0.34
C PRO A 22 2.39 -9.86 -1.12
N VAL A 23 1.28 -9.36 -0.55
CA VAL A 23 -0.04 -9.34 -1.22
C VAL A 23 0.01 -8.48 -2.49
N THR A 24 0.88 -7.47 -2.55
CA THR A 24 1.05 -6.65 -3.77
C THR A 24 2.21 -7.13 -4.63
N ILE A 25 3.38 -7.38 -4.03
CA ILE A 25 4.63 -7.67 -4.77
C ILE A 25 4.59 -9.05 -5.42
N LEU A 26 4.04 -10.09 -4.78
CA LEU A 26 3.99 -11.42 -5.39
C LEU A 26 3.09 -11.46 -6.63
N PRO A 27 1.84 -10.94 -6.60
CA PRO A 27 1.05 -10.83 -7.82
C PRO A 27 1.70 -9.96 -8.89
N MET A 28 2.44 -8.91 -8.49
CA MET A 28 3.16 -8.07 -9.45
C MET A 28 4.24 -8.88 -10.18
N LEU A 29 5.04 -9.65 -9.44
CA LEU A 29 6.07 -10.51 -10.02
C LEU A 29 5.47 -11.59 -10.93
N VAL A 30 4.34 -12.20 -10.53
CA VAL A 30 3.61 -13.17 -11.35
C VAL A 30 3.11 -12.51 -12.65
N LEU A 31 2.54 -11.31 -12.58
CA LEU A 31 2.07 -10.58 -13.75
C LEU A 31 3.22 -10.18 -14.66
N VAL A 32 4.34 -9.69 -14.12
CA VAL A 32 5.54 -9.41 -14.91
C VAL A 32 5.96 -10.69 -15.63
N ALA A 33 6.13 -11.80 -14.92
CA ALA A 33 6.53 -13.08 -15.52
C ALA A 33 5.57 -13.53 -16.65
N ALA A 34 4.26 -13.36 -16.47
CA ALA A 34 3.25 -13.70 -17.47
C ALA A 34 3.29 -12.79 -18.72
N LEU A 35 3.55 -11.50 -18.52
CA LEU A 35 3.61 -10.47 -19.57
C LEU A 35 4.94 -10.46 -20.33
N ARG A 36 6.02 -10.99 -19.74
CA ARG A 36 7.33 -11.11 -20.40
C ARG A 36 7.24 -12.13 -21.55
N ARG A 37 7.06 -11.61 -22.76
CA ARG A 37 7.05 -12.36 -24.03
C ARG A 37 8.09 -11.79 -25.00
N PRO A 38 8.52 -12.54 -26.03
CA PRO A 38 9.36 -11.98 -27.10
C PRO A 38 8.72 -10.73 -27.70
N GLY A 39 9.48 -9.63 -27.81
CA GLY A 39 9.00 -8.35 -28.33
C GLY A 39 8.36 -7.40 -27.31
N VAL A 40 8.01 -7.86 -26.09
CA VAL A 40 7.50 -6.98 -25.03
C VAL A 40 8.67 -6.37 -24.25
N SER A 41 8.68 -5.05 -24.04
CA SER A 41 9.72 -4.40 -23.23
C SER A 41 9.54 -4.73 -21.74
N ALA A 42 10.64 -4.80 -20.99
CA ALA A 42 10.58 -5.09 -19.55
C ALA A 42 9.83 -4.00 -18.80
N TRP A 43 10.06 -2.73 -19.17
CA TRP A 43 9.39 -1.58 -18.58
C TRP A 43 7.87 -1.59 -18.80
N LEU A 44 7.39 -2.03 -19.97
CA LEU A 44 5.95 -2.15 -20.22
C LEU A 44 5.33 -3.23 -19.33
N ALA A 45 5.96 -4.41 -19.24
CA ALA A 45 5.47 -5.49 -18.37
C ALA A 45 5.44 -5.08 -16.89
N ILE A 46 6.48 -4.38 -16.42
CA ILE A 46 6.55 -3.84 -15.06
C ILE A 46 5.46 -2.79 -14.85
N GLY A 47 5.31 -1.82 -15.76
CA GLY A 47 4.31 -0.75 -15.63
C GLY A 47 2.88 -1.29 -15.57
N ILE A 48 2.53 -2.24 -16.44
CA ILE A 48 1.20 -2.88 -16.42
C ILE A 48 1.00 -3.64 -15.11
N ALA A 49 1.96 -4.47 -14.69
CA ALA A 49 1.85 -5.24 -13.47
C ALA A 49 1.71 -4.33 -12.24
N TRP A 50 2.52 -3.26 -12.17
CA TRP A 50 2.53 -2.30 -11.06
C TRP A 50 1.18 -1.59 -10.91
N ILE A 51 0.61 -1.09 -12.00
CA ILE A 51 -0.72 -0.46 -12.00
C ILE A 51 -1.80 -1.48 -11.65
N ALA A 52 -1.79 -2.66 -12.26
CA ALA A 52 -2.79 -3.69 -12.02
C ALA A 52 -2.81 -4.14 -10.55
N THR A 53 -1.65 -4.36 -9.93
CA THR A 53 -1.58 -4.75 -8.51
C THR A 53 -1.92 -3.61 -7.56
N ALA A 54 -1.65 -2.36 -7.91
CA ALA A 54 -2.09 -1.21 -7.12
C ALA A 54 -3.62 -1.06 -7.14
N LEU A 55 -4.26 -1.26 -8.30
CA LEU A 55 -5.72 -1.27 -8.41
C LEU A 55 -6.34 -2.46 -7.66
N MET A 56 -5.73 -3.64 -7.75
CA MET A 56 -6.14 -4.82 -6.97
C MET A 56 -6.07 -4.53 -5.47
N PHE A 57 -4.95 -3.95 -5.00
CA PHE A 57 -4.77 -3.59 -3.60
C PHE A 57 -5.81 -2.57 -3.14
N GLY A 58 -6.07 -1.52 -3.93
CA GLY A 58 -7.14 -0.57 -3.67
C GLY A 58 -8.52 -1.23 -3.63
N ALA A 59 -8.81 -2.17 -4.53
CA ALA A 59 -10.08 -2.89 -4.55
C ALA A 59 -10.29 -3.76 -3.28
N LEU A 60 -9.22 -4.37 -2.74
CA LEU A 60 -9.28 -5.09 -1.46
C LEU A 60 -9.70 -4.19 -0.29
N HIS A 61 -9.53 -2.86 -0.42
CA HIS A 61 -9.91 -1.87 0.60
C HIS A 61 -11.35 -1.35 0.46
N LEU A 62 -12.10 -1.74 -0.58
CA LEU A 62 -13.49 -1.28 -0.76
C LEU A 62 -14.36 -1.46 0.49
N PRO A 63 -14.34 -2.59 1.21
CA PRO A 63 -15.15 -2.74 2.42
C PRO A 63 -14.80 -1.73 3.52
N THR A 64 -13.52 -1.38 3.67
CA THR A 64 -13.03 -0.39 4.64
C THR A 64 -13.52 1.02 4.32
N TYR A 65 -13.71 1.32 3.03
CA TYR A 65 -14.16 2.62 2.55
C TYR A 65 -15.62 2.63 2.11
N LEU A 66 -16.47 1.78 2.71
CA LEU A 66 -17.92 1.72 2.44
C LEU A 66 -18.26 1.61 0.94
N TRP A 67 -17.41 0.91 0.19
CA TRP A 67 -17.52 0.76 -1.26
C TRP A 67 -17.43 2.08 -2.06
N HIS A 68 -16.74 3.11 -1.55
CA HIS A 68 -16.41 4.31 -2.33
C HIS A 68 -15.20 4.05 -3.25
N PRO A 69 -15.40 3.80 -4.55
CA PRO A 69 -14.32 3.38 -5.43
C PRO A 69 -13.28 4.48 -5.66
N GLY A 70 -13.69 5.76 -5.61
CA GLY A 70 -12.75 6.88 -5.72
C GLY A 70 -11.71 6.88 -4.60
N GLN A 71 -12.16 6.69 -3.35
CA GLN A 71 -11.26 6.63 -2.21
C GLN A 71 -10.38 5.38 -2.25
N ALA A 72 -10.98 4.21 -2.50
CA ALA A 72 -10.27 2.95 -2.51
C ALA A 72 -9.26 2.83 -3.68
N LEU A 73 -9.63 3.22 -4.91
CA LEU A 73 -8.78 3.05 -6.08
C LEU A 73 -7.83 4.23 -6.30
N LEU A 74 -8.29 5.47 -6.12
CA LEU A 74 -7.49 6.65 -6.44
C LEU A 74 -6.62 7.10 -5.27
N VAL A 75 -7.07 6.95 -4.02
CA VAL A 75 -6.24 7.33 -2.86
C VAL A 75 -5.36 6.15 -2.45
N ILE A 76 -5.97 5.00 -2.12
CA ILE A 76 -5.21 3.84 -1.63
C ILE A 76 -4.41 3.16 -2.74
N GLY A 77 -4.99 3.02 -3.94
CA GLY A 77 -4.25 2.53 -5.10
C GLY A 77 -3.06 3.42 -5.46
N ALA A 78 -3.22 4.76 -5.43
CA ALA A 78 -2.10 5.66 -5.71
C ALA A 78 -1.01 5.62 -4.64
N ALA A 79 -1.38 5.56 -3.36
CA ALA A 79 -0.42 5.34 -2.27
C ALA A 79 0.37 4.04 -2.51
N ARG A 80 -0.32 2.96 -2.91
CA ARG A 80 0.34 1.67 -3.21
C ARG A 80 1.30 1.75 -4.38
N LEU A 81 1.04 2.58 -5.39
CA LEU A 81 2.01 2.82 -6.47
C LEU A 81 3.31 3.36 -5.88
N VAL A 82 3.26 4.43 -5.10
CA VAL A 82 4.45 5.06 -4.49
C VAL A 82 5.21 4.06 -3.62
N LEU A 83 4.51 3.34 -2.74
CA LEU A 83 5.13 2.38 -1.82
C LEU A 83 5.78 1.20 -2.57
N THR A 84 5.08 0.59 -3.53
CA THR A 84 5.65 -0.48 -4.36
C THR A 84 6.79 0.05 -5.25
N GLY A 85 6.79 1.34 -5.57
CA GLY A 85 7.89 2.03 -6.22
C GLY A 85 9.20 1.94 -5.43
N VAL A 86 9.15 1.95 -4.10
CA VAL A 86 10.33 1.74 -3.24
C VAL A 86 10.90 0.35 -3.46
N TYR A 87 10.06 -0.69 -3.54
CA TYR A 87 10.52 -2.03 -3.91
C TYR A 87 11.13 -2.06 -5.32
N LEU A 88 10.52 -1.42 -6.32
CA LEU A 88 11.05 -1.40 -7.68
C LEU A 88 12.44 -0.73 -7.77
N LEU A 89 12.68 0.30 -6.96
CA LEU A 89 13.96 1.01 -6.90
C LEU A 89 15.03 0.25 -6.11
N THR A 90 14.66 -0.32 -4.96
CA THR A 90 15.61 -0.92 -4.01
C THR A 90 15.77 -2.43 -4.15
N ARG A 91 14.79 -3.10 -4.78
CA ARG A 91 14.62 -4.56 -4.84
C ARG A 91 14.63 -5.22 -3.46
N ASN A 92 14.18 -4.48 -2.43
CA ASN A 92 14.22 -4.91 -1.05
C ASN A 92 12.83 -4.81 -0.41
N LEU A 93 12.28 -5.96 0.00
CA LEU A 93 10.97 -6.05 0.64
C LEU A 93 10.90 -5.27 1.96
N TRP A 94 11.98 -5.30 2.75
CA TRP A 94 12.07 -4.57 4.01
C TRP A 94 12.14 -3.07 3.83
N ALA A 95 12.80 -2.59 2.76
CA ALA A 95 12.80 -1.16 2.43
C ALA A 95 11.38 -0.66 2.11
N SER A 96 10.64 -1.43 1.31
CA SER A 96 9.21 -1.16 1.01
C SER A 96 8.35 -1.22 2.28
N THR A 97 8.54 -2.26 3.09
CA THR A 97 7.82 -2.42 4.38
C THR A 97 8.07 -1.25 5.30
N LEU A 98 9.32 -0.79 5.45
CA LEU A 98 9.65 0.34 6.30
C LEU A 98 9.02 1.63 5.78
N ALA A 99 9.08 1.87 4.47
CA ALA A 99 8.42 3.03 3.86
C ALA A 99 6.92 3.05 4.15
N HIS A 100 6.27 1.88 4.02
CA HIS A 100 4.85 1.71 4.27
C HIS A 100 4.49 1.92 5.75
N VAL A 101 5.26 1.34 6.69
CA VAL A 101 5.08 1.58 8.13
C VAL A 101 5.21 3.05 8.48
N VAL A 102 6.22 3.73 7.94
CA VAL A 102 6.45 5.15 8.19
C VAL A 102 5.31 6.00 7.63
N ASP A 103 4.84 5.72 6.42
CA ASP A 103 3.73 6.44 5.79
C ASP A 103 2.45 6.33 6.64
N ASP A 104 2.01 5.11 6.93
CA ASP A 104 0.78 4.83 7.68
C ASP A 104 0.83 5.39 9.10
N TRP A 105 1.95 5.22 9.81
CA TRP A 105 2.07 5.73 11.18
C TRP A 105 2.15 7.24 11.22
N THR A 106 2.73 7.88 10.19
CA THR A 106 2.74 9.34 10.07
C THR A 106 1.32 9.87 9.86
N LEU A 107 0.56 9.27 8.93
CA LEU A 107 -0.84 9.64 8.68
C LEU A 107 -1.71 9.42 9.92
N MET A 108 -1.51 8.30 10.62
CA MET A 108 -2.17 8.01 11.89
C MET A 108 -1.89 9.09 12.95
N ALA A 109 -0.60 9.47 13.10
CA ALA A 109 -0.19 10.48 14.07
C ALA A 109 -0.81 11.85 13.75
N ILE A 110 -0.83 12.24 12.47
CA ILE A 110 -1.48 13.47 12.01
C ILE A 110 -2.97 13.44 12.32
N ALA A 111 -3.68 12.36 11.96
CA ALA A 111 -5.11 12.23 12.19
C ALA A 111 -5.46 12.29 13.70
N VAL A 112 -4.68 11.62 14.55
CA VAL A 112 -4.85 11.69 16.00
C VAL A 112 -4.57 13.10 16.52
N GLY A 113 -3.54 13.79 16.00
CA GLY A 113 -3.23 15.18 16.34
C GLY A 113 -4.36 16.14 16.02
N MET A 114 -4.88 16.09 14.78
CA MET A 114 -6.01 16.92 14.33
C MET A 114 -7.27 16.68 15.17
N SER A 115 -7.56 15.42 15.51
CA SER A 115 -8.70 15.08 16.37
C SER A 115 -8.63 15.69 17.77
N ARG A 116 -7.43 16.01 18.28
CA ARG A 116 -7.21 16.59 19.62
C ARG A 116 -7.27 18.11 19.63
N THR A 117 -7.03 18.76 18.50
CA THR A 117 -7.04 20.23 18.40
C THR A 117 -8.40 20.80 18.00
N GLY A 118 -9.40 19.95 17.75
CA GLY A 118 -10.74 20.38 17.33
C GLY A 118 -10.78 20.93 15.89
N ILE A 119 -9.73 20.69 15.10
CA ILE A 119 -9.67 20.99 13.68
C ILE A 119 -10.12 19.72 12.96
N GLY A 120 -11.43 19.54 12.83
CA GLY A 120 -12.06 18.38 12.20
C GLY A 120 -13.28 18.80 11.41
#